data_AF-A0A6H1P4S3-F1
#
_entry.id   AF-A0A6H1P4S3-F1
#
_cell.length_a   1.000
_cell.length_b   1.000
_cell.length_c   1.000
_cell.angle_alpha   90.00
_cell.angle_beta   90.00
_cell.angle_gamma   90.00
#
_symmetry.space_group_name_H-M   'P 1'
#
loop_
_entity.id
_entity.type
_entity.pdbx_description
1 polymer ?
#
loop_
_entity_poly.entity_id
_entity_poly.type
_entity_poly.pdbx_seq_one_letter_code
_entity_poly.pdbx_strand_id
1 'polypeptide(L)'
;MDTEPQFVTATVNRFLDREKARGLWTYEGRSIWRGEKITSPKQAKFVELLKSLPDDMKKRCEHCWLQKPLTDEYFFPDKRHTGGYRHVCKECDSNYAILRAKWDKENQAYRTENAKSSTVGSNKQQINKQSGAGCLVLIATAGGAIIKLVDWTFNFFT
;
A
#
# COMPACT_ATOMS: atom_id res chain seq x y z
N MET A 1 -9.41 38.88 -31.56
CA MET A 1 -8.58 37.84 -32.20
C MET A 1 -7.67 37.31 -31.13
N ASP A 2 -8.19 36.32 -30.40
CA ASP A 2 -7.55 35.78 -29.21
C ASP A 2 -6.66 34.61 -29.65
N THR A 3 -5.35 34.86 -29.67
CA THR A 3 -4.34 33.85 -29.93
C THR A 3 -4.14 33.01 -28.69
N GLU A 4 -4.73 31.81 -28.70
CA GLU A 4 -4.55 30.79 -27.68
C GLU A 4 -3.06 30.35 -27.61
N PRO A 5 -2.44 30.26 -26.42
CA PRO A 5 -1.02 29.94 -26.29
C PRO A 5 -0.73 28.47 -26.58
N GLN A 6 -0.20 28.18 -27.77
CA GLN A 6 0.18 26.84 -28.25
C GLN A 6 1.25 26.10 -27.40
N PHE A 7 1.79 26.71 -26.35
CA PHE A 7 2.87 26.13 -25.56
C PHE A 7 2.41 25.15 -24.46
N VAL A 8 1.15 25.23 -24.01
CA VAL A 8 0.67 24.36 -22.92
C VAL A 8 0.30 22.96 -23.42
N THR A 9 -0.09 22.84 -24.69
CA THR A 9 -0.54 21.55 -25.28
C THR A 9 0.60 20.56 -25.50
N ALA A 10 1.81 21.02 -25.84
CA ALA A 10 2.95 20.14 -26.12
C ALA A 10 3.47 19.38 -24.87
N THR A 11 3.42 20.01 -23.70
CA THR A 11 3.93 19.41 -22.44
C THR A 11 2.96 18.37 -21.87
N VAL A 12 1.65 18.63 -21.96
CA VAL A 12 0.61 17.67 -21.54
C VAL A 12 0.64 16.42 -22.43
N ASN A 13 0.85 16.59 -23.74
CA ASN A 13 0.93 15.45 -24.66
C ASN A 13 2.16 14.55 -24.40
N ARG A 14 3.32 15.10 -24.05
CA ARG A 14 4.51 14.30 -23.67
C ARG A 14 4.33 13.50 -22.39
N PHE A 15 3.58 14.02 -21.42
CA PHE A 15 3.27 13.27 -20.20
C PHE A 15 2.35 12.07 -20.50
N LEU A 16 1.34 12.29 -21.33
CA LEU A 16 0.40 11.25 -21.75
C LEU A 16 1.06 10.14 -22.59
N ASP A 17 2.04 10.48 -23.43
CA ASP A 17 2.73 9.48 -24.25
C ASP A 17 3.78 8.68 -23.46
N ARG A 18 4.41 9.27 -22.44
CA ARG A 18 5.32 8.55 -21.54
C ARG A 18 4.60 7.53 -20.65
N GLU A 19 3.35 7.82 -20.29
CA GLU A 19 2.46 6.91 -19.55
C GLU A 19 1.95 5.76 -20.44
N LYS A 20 1.66 6.00 -21.72
CA LYS A 20 1.29 4.94 -22.68
C LYS A 20 2.42 3.92 -22.91
N ALA A 21 3.67 4.38 -22.98
CA ALA A 21 4.82 3.52 -23.24
C ALA A 21 5.15 2.55 -22.09
N ARG A 22 4.69 2.82 -20.86
CA ARG A 22 4.95 1.96 -19.70
C ARG A 22 4.00 0.77 -19.58
N GLY A 23 3.02 0.61 -20.48
CA GLY A 23 2.04 -0.48 -20.40
C GLY A 23 1.17 -0.47 -19.13
N LEU A 24 1.28 0.56 -18.29
CA LEU A 24 0.62 0.66 -16.98
C LEU A 24 -0.86 1.08 -17.06
N TRP A 25 -1.44 1.11 -18.26
CA TRP A 25 -2.87 1.38 -18.48
C TRP A 25 -3.54 0.46 -19.50
N THR A 26 -3.19 -0.81 -19.50
CA THR A 26 -4.10 -1.87 -19.94
C THR A 26 -4.42 -2.79 -18.77
N TYR A 27 -4.94 -2.21 -17.69
CA TYR A 27 -6.09 -2.86 -17.06
C TYR A 27 -7.21 -2.72 -18.09
N GLU A 28 -7.77 -3.83 -18.57
CA GLU A 28 -8.91 -3.92 -19.49
C GLU A 28 -10.20 -3.37 -18.82
N GLY A 29 -10.13 -2.12 -18.35
CA GLY A 29 -11.19 -1.35 -17.72
C GLY A 29 -11.34 0.01 -18.39
N ARG A 30 -10.91 0.14 -19.65
CA ARG A 30 -11.16 1.33 -20.47
C ARG A 30 -12.40 1.10 -21.33
N SER A 31 -13.47 1.78 -20.92
CA SER A 31 -14.63 2.21 -21.72
C SER A 31 -15.67 1.19 -22.19
N ILE A 32 -16.48 0.67 -21.26
CA ILE A 32 -17.84 0.22 -21.61
C ILE A 32 -18.75 1.42 -22.03
N TRP A 33 -18.31 2.67 -21.83
CA TRP A 33 -19.10 3.87 -22.17
C TRP A 33 -18.54 4.74 -23.30
N ARG A 34 -17.65 4.23 -24.18
CA ARG A 34 -17.43 4.82 -25.52
C ARG A 34 -18.01 3.92 -26.61
N GLY A 35 -19.32 3.71 -26.55
CA GLY A 35 -20.08 3.15 -27.68
C GLY A 35 -20.06 1.63 -27.82
N GLU A 36 -19.52 0.88 -26.86
CA GLU A 36 -19.69 -0.57 -26.82
C GLU A 36 -21.14 -0.87 -26.41
N LYS A 37 -21.90 -1.49 -27.32
CA LYS A 37 -23.33 -1.77 -27.10
C LYS A 37 -23.47 -2.63 -25.85
N ILE A 38 -24.40 -2.27 -24.98
CA ILE A 38 -24.81 -3.11 -23.84
C ILE A 38 -25.37 -4.42 -24.42
N THR A 39 -24.54 -5.47 -24.50
CA THR A 39 -24.91 -6.75 -25.14
C THR A 39 -25.62 -7.69 -24.19
N SER A 40 -25.59 -7.44 -22.88
CA SER A 40 -26.19 -8.34 -21.89
C SER A 40 -27.62 -7.94 -21.52
N PRO A 41 -28.61 -8.87 -21.64
CA PRO A 41 -29.98 -8.64 -21.18
C PRO A 41 -30.08 -8.25 -19.70
N LYS A 42 -29.13 -8.69 -18.87
CA LYS A 42 -29.08 -8.35 -17.44
C LYS A 42 -28.72 -6.87 -17.22
N GLN A 43 -27.84 -6.32 -18.06
CA GLN A 43 -27.45 -4.91 -17.97
C GLN A 43 -28.57 -3.98 -18.43
N ALA A 44 -29.38 -4.39 -19.42
CA ALA A 44 -30.53 -3.60 -19.88
C ALA A 44 -31.56 -3.34 -18.76
N LYS A 45 -31.95 -4.38 -18.02
CA LYS A 45 -32.86 -4.24 -16.86
C LYS A 45 -32.30 -3.32 -15.78
N PHE A 46 -31.00 -3.38 -15.54
CA PHE A 46 -30.34 -2.53 -14.56
C PHE A 46 -30.35 -1.05 -14.98
N VAL A 47 -30.11 -0.74 -16.26
CA VAL A 47 -30.18 0.63 -16.78
C VAL A 47 -31.60 1.18 -16.70
N GLU A 48 -32.61 0.35 -16.96
CA GLU A 48 -34.01 0.76 -16.83
C GLU A 48 -34.39 1.07 -15.38
N LEU A 49 -33.99 0.22 -14.43
CA LEU A 49 -34.15 0.47 -12.99
C LEU A 49 -33.42 1.74 -12.54
N LEU A 50 -32.22 1.99 -13.06
CA LEU A 50 -31.49 3.22 -12.77
C LEU A 50 -32.16 4.47 -13.36
N LYS A 51 -32.98 4.37 -14.41
CA LYS A 51 -33.68 5.54 -14.93
C LYS A 51 -34.91 5.90 -14.09
N SER A 52 -35.51 4.95 -13.40
CA SER A 52 -36.72 5.17 -12.58
C SER A 52 -36.45 5.64 -11.15
N LEU A 53 -35.24 5.40 -10.62
CA LEU A 53 -34.86 5.87 -9.29
C LEU A 53 -34.66 7.40 -9.27
N PRO A 54 -35.01 8.10 -8.18
CA PRO A 54 -34.70 9.52 -8.02
C PRO A 54 -33.18 9.74 -7.84
N ASP A 55 -32.71 10.95 -8.13
CA ASP A 55 -31.26 11.25 -8.21
C ASP A 55 -30.54 11.22 -6.85
N ASP A 56 -31.28 11.42 -5.76
CA ASP A 56 -30.80 11.29 -4.39
C ASP A 56 -30.49 9.83 -4.00
N MET A 57 -31.03 8.85 -4.74
CA MET A 57 -30.85 7.41 -4.48
C MET A 57 -29.77 6.78 -5.37
N LYS A 58 -28.97 7.57 -6.10
CA LYS A 58 -27.88 7.07 -6.94
C LYS A 58 -26.57 7.73 -6.56
N LYS A 59 -25.49 6.98 -6.66
CA LYS A 59 -24.14 7.50 -6.45
C LYS A 59 -23.20 7.00 -7.53
N ARG A 60 -22.31 7.87 -7.98
CA ARG A 60 -21.24 7.52 -8.93
C ARG A 60 -20.04 6.98 -8.15
N CYS A 61 -19.52 5.83 -8.57
CA CYS A 61 -18.26 5.30 -8.04
C CYS A 61 -17.06 6.11 -8.58
N GLU A 62 -16.12 6.52 -7.74
CA GLU A 62 -14.93 7.29 -8.15
C GLU A 62 -13.90 6.47 -8.95
N HIS A 63 -13.92 5.14 -8.83
CA HIS A 63 -12.99 4.27 -9.56
C HIS A 63 -13.53 3.86 -10.94
N CYS A 64 -14.75 3.32 -11.01
CA CYS A 64 -15.32 2.83 -12.27
C CYS A 64 -16.22 3.86 -12.98
N TRP A 65 -16.52 5.00 -12.34
CA TRP A 65 -17.35 6.08 -12.88
C TRP A 65 -18.79 5.69 -13.23
N LEU A 66 -19.23 4.48 -12.83
CA LEU A 66 -20.59 4.00 -13.01
C LEU A 66 -21.52 4.59 -11.93
N GLN A 67 -22.70 5.03 -12.34
CA GLN A 67 -23.80 5.30 -11.42
C GLN A 67 -24.40 3.96 -10.97
N LYS A 68 -24.52 3.77 -9.66
CA LYS A 68 -25.16 2.61 -9.04
C LYS A 68 -26.15 3.10 -7.97
N PRO A 69 -27.17 2.31 -7.61
CA PRO A 69 -28.06 2.64 -6.50
C PRO A 69 -27.27 2.83 -5.20
N LEU A 70 -27.66 3.82 -4.40
CA LEU A 70 -27.09 4.08 -3.08
C LEU A 70 -27.66 3.09 -2.05
N THR A 71 -27.39 1.80 -2.25
CA THR A 71 -27.82 0.73 -1.34
C THR A 71 -26.61 -0.01 -0.76
N ASP A 72 -26.84 -0.66 0.38
CA ASP A 72 -25.87 -1.55 1.04
C ASP A 72 -25.39 -2.69 0.15
N GLU A 73 -26.06 -3.00 -0.96
CA GLU A 73 -25.63 -4.03 -1.91
C GLU A 73 -24.44 -3.55 -2.76
N TYR A 74 -24.44 -2.28 -3.19
CA TYR A 74 -23.46 -1.74 -4.12
C TYR A 74 -22.36 -0.92 -3.45
N PHE A 75 -22.62 -0.32 -2.30
CA PHE A 75 -21.68 0.50 -1.55
C PHE A 75 -21.53 -0.01 -0.11
N PHE A 76 -20.38 0.27 0.51
CA PHE A 76 -20.18 0.00 1.93
C PHE A 76 -20.69 1.17 2.77
N PRO A 77 -21.48 0.91 3.83
CA PRO A 77 -21.88 1.95 4.76
C PRO A 77 -20.65 2.47 5.52
N ASP A 78 -20.49 3.79 5.57
CA ASP A 78 -19.41 4.47 6.28
C ASP A 78 -19.93 5.78 6.89
N LYS A 79 -20.10 5.76 8.22
CA LYS A 79 -20.65 6.86 9.02
C LYS A 79 -19.77 8.12 9.00
N ARG A 80 -18.53 8.02 8.52
CA ARG A 80 -17.60 9.16 8.44
C ARG A 80 -17.86 10.06 7.24
N HIS A 81 -18.62 9.59 6.25
CA HIS A 81 -18.98 10.37 5.07
C HIS A 81 -20.37 10.99 5.23
N THR A 82 -20.56 12.21 4.71
CA THR A 82 -21.82 12.98 4.80
C THR A 82 -23.04 12.21 4.28
N GLY A 83 -22.84 11.27 3.35
CA GLY A 83 -23.91 10.43 2.81
C GLY A 83 -24.02 9.04 3.44
N GLY A 84 -23.28 8.73 4.51
CA GLY A 84 -23.33 7.43 5.17
C GLY A 84 -22.77 6.24 4.37
N TYR A 85 -22.22 6.46 3.18
CA TYR A 85 -21.66 5.43 2.29
C TYR A 85 -20.33 5.89 1.68
N ARG A 86 -19.43 4.94 1.42
CA ARG A 86 -18.15 5.20 0.72
C ARG A 86 -18.35 5.73 -0.71
N HIS A 87 -17.28 6.30 -1.26
CA HIS A 87 -17.23 6.81 -2.65
C HIS A 87 -16.92 5.73 -3.69
N VAL A 88 -16.50 4.55 -3.23
CA VAL A 88 -16.08 3.42 -4.05
C VAL A 88 -17.10 2.30 -3.91
N CYS A 89 -17.50 1.69 -5.04
CA CYS A 89 -18.40 0.55 -5.01
C CYS A 89 -17.69 -0.72 -4.54
N LYS A 90 -18.44 -1.68 -3.98
CA LYS A 90 -17.87 -2.91 -3.40
C LYS A 90 -16.98 -3.70 -4.36
N GLU A 91 -17.38 -3.77 -5.62
CA GLU A 91 -16.64 -4.42 -6.70
C GLU A 91 -15.24 -3.81 -6.94
N CYS A 92 -15.15 -2.47 -6.91
CA CYS A 92 -13.86 -1.79 -7.08
C CYS A 92 -12.99 -1.95 -5.83
N ASP A 93 -13.59 -1.89 -4.64
CA ASP A 93 -12.91 -2.07 -3.36
C ASP A 93 -12.32 -3.50 -3.25
N SER A 94 -13.09 -4.54 -3.65
CA SER A 94 -12.59 -5.92 -3.69
C SER A 94 -11.45 -6.10 -4.70
N ASN A 95 -11.56 -5.50 -5.89
CA ASN A 95 -10.48 -5.53 -6.87
C ASN A 95 -9.22 -4.82 -6.37
N TYR A 96 -9.38 -3.69 -5.69
CA TYR A 96 -8.28 -2.96 -5.08
C TYR A 96 -7.59 -3.80 -4.00
N ALA A 97 -8.34 -4.53 -3.18
CA ALA A 97 -7.77 -5.43 -2.16
C ALA A 97 -6.90 -6.54 -2.78
N ILE A 98 -7.34 -7.13 -3.91
CA ILE A 98 -6.56 -8.14 -4.64
C ILE A 98 -5.26 -7.53 -5.19
N LEU A 99 -5.36 -6.36 -5.84
CA LEU A 99 -4.20 -5.65 -6.38
C LEU A 99 -3.20 -5.27 -5.28
N ARG A 100 -3.71 -4.81 -4.13
CA ARG A 100 -2.91 -4.47 -2.95
C ARG A 100 -2.16 -5.70 -2.44
N ALA A 101 -2.84 -6.83 -2.27
CA ALA A 101 -2.23 -8.07 -1.82
C ALA A 101 -1.14 -8.58 -2.78
N LYS A 102 -1.34 -8.43 -4.10
CA LYS A 102 -0.33 -8.75 -5.10
C LYS A 102 0.90 -7.84 -4.97
N TRP A 103 0.68 -6.53 -4.88
CA TRP A 103 1.75 -5.54 -4.72
C TRP A 103 2.55 -5.74 -3.42
N ASP A 104 1.88 -6.08 -2.32
CA ASP A 104 2.53 -6.37 -1.03
C ASP A 104 3.43 -7.61 -1.13
N LYS A 105 3.00 -8.67 -1.83
CA LYS A 105 3.83 -9.87 -2.06
C LYS A 105 5.06 -9.57 -2.91
N GLU A 106 4.92 -8.80 -3.99
CA GLU A 106 6.03 -8.40 -4.86
C GLU A 106 7.04 -7.51 -4.11
N ASN A 107 6.54 -6.57 -3.30
CA ASN A 107 7.39 -5.69 -2.51
C ASN A 107 8.00 -6.34 -1.28
N GLN A 108 7.42 -7.42 -0.75
CA GLN A 108 8.01 -8.16 0.36
C GLN A 108 9.38 -8.70 -0.04
N ALA A 109 9.52 -9.25 -1.25
CA ALA A 109 10.80 -9.70 -1.79
C ALA A 109 11.83 -8.57 -1.81
N TYR A 110 11.46 -7.42 -2.38
CA TYR A 110 12.31 -6.22 -2.42
C TYR A 110 12.75 -5.75 -1.02
N ARG A 111 11.82 -5.74 -0.06
CA ARG A 111 12.14 -5.37 1.33
C ARG A 111 13.13 -6.37 1.96
N THR A 112 12.96 -7.66 1.73
CA THR A 112 13.85 -8.69 2.29
C THR A 112 15.26 -8.65 1.70
N GLU A 113 15.40 -8.36 0.40
CA GLU A 113 16.70 -8.21 -0.26
C GLU A 113 17.47 -6.99 0.28
N ASN A 114 16.79 -5.85 0.42
CA ASN A 114 17.41 -4.65 0.98
C ASN A 114 17.67 -4.73 2.49
N ALA A 115 16.89 -5.52 3.23
CA ALA A 115 17.19 -5.81 4.64
C ALA A 115 18.45 -6.67 4.82
N LYS A 116 18.77 -7.54 3.86
CA LYS A 116 20.02 -8.32 3.86
C LYS A 116 21.25 -7.47 3.55
N SER A 117 21.12 -6.47 2.67
CA SER A 117 22.24 -5.56 2.36
C SER A 117 22.58 -4.61 3.52
N SER A 118 21.58 -4.21 4.33
CA SER A 118 21.81 -3.32 5.48
C SER A 118 22.51 -4.01 6.66
N THR A 119 22.31 -5.31 6.87
CA THR A 119 22.95 -6.07 7.96
C THR A 119 24.46 -6.27 7.76
N VAL A 120 24.96 -6.20 6.52
CA VAL A 120 26.40 -6.26 6.21
C VAL A 120 27.12 -4.95 6.58
N GLY A 121 26.40 -3.83 6.70
CA GLY A 121 26.98 -2.52 7.03
C GLY A 121 27.22 -2.27 8.52
N SER A 122 26.45 -2.91 9.40
CA SER A 122 26.50 -2.62 10.85
C SER A 122 27.60 -3.36 11.61
N ASN A 123 28.19 -4.40 11.04
CA ASN A 123 29.24 -5.19 11.74
C ASN A 123 30.67 -4.61 11.61
N LYS A 124 30.84 -3.45 10.95
CA LYS A 124 32.15 -2.77 10.84
C LYS A 124 32.48 -1.80 11.97
N GLN A 125 31.53 -1.45 12.84
CA GLN A 125 31.76 -0.46 13.92
C GLN A 125 32.03 -1.05 15.31
N GLN A 126 32.01 -2.38 15.50
CA GLN A 126 32.23 -2.99 16.84
C GLN A 126 33.63 -3.58 17.09
N ILE A 127 34.57 -3.56 16.14
CA ILE A 127 35.93 -4.10 16.33
C ILE A 127 36.97 -3.08 16.84
N ASN A 128 36.58 -1.87 17.24
CA ASN A 128 37.54 -0.85 17.70
C ASN A 128 37.19 -0.17 19.04
N LYS A 129 36.70 -0.96 20.01
CA LYS A 129 36.49 -0.52 21.41
C LYS A 129 37.08 -1.49 22.46
N GLN A 130 38.14 -2.24 22.11
CA GLN A 130 38.95 -2.99 23.06
C GLN A 130 40.42 -2.55 22.99
N SER A 131 40.71 -1.38 23.55
CA SER A 131 42.07 -1.00 23.95
C SER A 131 41.98 -0.09 25.17
N GLY A 132 41.42 -0.65 26.24
CA GLY A 132 41.32 0.00 27.54
C GLY A 132 41.31 -1.05 28.64
N ALA A 133 42.49 -1.59 28.93
CA ALA A 133 42.91 -2.19 30.21
C ALA A 133 41.84 -3.00 30.99
N GLY A 134 41.72 -4.30 30.68
CA GLY A 134 41.02 -5.27 31.52
C GLY A 134 41.94 -6.43 31.85
N CYS A 135 42.49 -6.41 33.05
CA CYS A 135 43.45 -7.36 33.62
C CYS A 135 43.05 -8.82 33.35
N LEU A 136 43.95 -9.58 32.75
CA LEU A 136 43.81 -11.02 32.51
C LEU A 136 44.07 -11.73 33.85
N VAL A 137 43.00 -12.02 34.61
CA VAL A 137 43.11 -12.83 35.82
C VAL A 137 43.28 -14.29 35.38
N LEU A 138 44.54 -14.74 35.38
CA LEU A 138 44.89 -16.15 35.30
C LEU A 138 44.45 -16.85 36.60
N ILE A 139 43.37 -17.61 36.55
CA ILE A 139 43.05 -18.57 37.61
C ILE A 139 43.72 -19.88 37.22
N ALA A 140 44.92 -20.12 37.77
CA ALA A 140 45.56 -21.42 37.74
C ALA A 140 44.85 -22.34 38.74
N THR A 141 44.12 -23.34 38.25
CA THR A 141 43.60 -24.42 39.11
C THR A 141 44.58 -25.57 39.13
N ALA A 142 45.57 -25.47 40.03
CA ALA A 142 46.32 -26.62 40.50
C ALA A 142 45.79 -27.01 41.89
N GLY A 143 45.17 -28.18 41.99
CA GLY A 143 44.81 -28.80 43.27
C GLY A 143 43.41 -28.42 43.76
N GLY A 144 42.53 -29.42 43.83
CA GLY A 144 41.15 -29.27 44.25
C GLY A 144 41.01 -28.69 45.66
N ALA A 145 40.42 -27.50 45.73
CA ALA A 145 39.67 -27.01 46.87
C ALA A 145 38.64 -25.99 46.35
N ILE A 146 37.35 -26.34 46.43
CA ILE A 146 36.25 -25.43 46.10
C ILE A 146 36.11 -24.46 47.28
N ILE A 147 36.69 -23.26 47.16
CA ILE A 147 36.39 -22.15 48.07
C ILE A 147 35.10 -21.50 47.54
N LYS A 148 33.99 -21.70 48.26
CA LYS A 148 32.75 -20.96 48.03
C LYS A 148 32.99 -19.49 48.40
N LEU A 149 33.17 -18.63 47.40
CA LEU A 149 33.04 -17.19 47.59
C LEU A 149 31.55 -16.84 47.55
N VAL A 150 30.98 -16.77 48.74
CA VAL A 150 29.80 -15.96 49.03
C VAL A 150 30.26 -14.50 49.06
N ASP A 151 29.41 -13.60 48.58
CA ASP A 151 29.39 -12.13 48.72
C ASP A 151 29.25 -11.47 47.33
N TRP A 152 28.45 -10.45 47.08
CA TRP A 152 27.62 -9.58 47.92
C TRP A 152 26.68 -8.86 46.93
N THR A 153 25.38 -8.86 47.16
CA THR A 153 24.44 -8.08 46.33
C THR A 153 24.57 -6.59 46.66
N PHE A 154 25.22 -5.82 45.79
CA PHE A 154 25.23 -4.36 45.87
C PHE A 154 24.08 -3.80 45.02
N ASN A 155 23.01 -3.42 45.72
CA ASN A 155 21.93 -2.57 45.23
C ASN A 155 22.48 -1.16 45.00
N PHE A 156 22.36 -0.63 43.78
CA PHE A 156 22.38 0.82 43.53
C PHE A 156 21.78 1.10 42.14
N PHE A 157 20.55 1.57 42.07
CA PHE A 157 20.26 2.96 41.69
C PHE A 157 18.74 3.20 41.59
N THR A 158 18.38 4.33 42.19
CA THR A 158 17.11 5.04 42.26
C THR A 158 16.58 5.50 40.90
#